data_AF-A0AAI8KD26-F1
#
_entry.id   AF-A0AAI8KD26-F1
#
_cell.length_a   1.000
_cell.length_b   1.000
_cell.length_c   1.000
_cell.angle_alpha   90.00
_cell.angle_beta   90.00
_cell.angle_gamma   90.00
#
_symmetry.space_group_name_H-M   'P 1'
#
loop_
_entity.id
_entity.type
_entity.pdbx_description
1 polymer ?
#
loop_
_entity_poly.entity_id
_entity_poly.type
_entity_poly.pdbx_seq_one_letter_code
_entity_poly.pdbx_strand_id
1 'polypeptide(L)'
;MTKSLLSLTVTAFILGGCSLIPDYKTPDAPVPAQWPQGPAYSPTESADVAAAEQGWRQFFNDPALQKLIQTALVNNRDLRVAALNIDAYRAQYRIQRADLFPAVSATGSGSRQRVPADMSQTGSSNINSQYSATLGVSAYELDLFGRVRSLSEQALEIYLSSEQARRSTQISLVASVANAYYTWQADKALLVLTQDTLKNYEESFNLTRRSNEVGVASALDLSQARTAVEGARVKLSQYQRLVAQDLNSLTVLLGTGVPSDLPAPLKLDADQLAQVPAGLPSDLLQRRPDIQEAEHQLKAANANIGAARAAFFPSISLTANAGTLSPDMGGLFKGGSGTWLFQPQINLPIFNAGSLRASLDYSKIQKDINVAKYEKTIQTAFQEVSDGLAARKTFEEQLQAQRDLVAANQDYYRLAERRYRIGIDSNLTFLDAQRNLFSAQQSLISDRLSQLTSEVNLYKALGGGWYERTGQANQQASMQAPKG
;
A
#
# COMPACT_ATOMS: atom_id res chain seq x y z
N MET A 1 17.92 55.38 -22.40
CA MET A 1 17.95 54.14 -21.58
C MET A 1 16.57 53.63 -21.15
N THR A 2 15.48 54.37 -21.33
CA THR A 2 14.13 53.96 -20.87
C THR A 2 13.34 53.07 -21.85
N LYS A 3 13.75 52.99 -23.13
CA LYS A 3 13.08 52.12 -24.14
C LYS A 3 13.45 50.63 -24.04
N SER A 4 14.52 50.27 -23.32
CA SER A 4 14.97 48.87 -23.18
C SER A 4 14.25 48.09 -22.07
N LEU A 5 13.67 48.78 -21.09
CA LEU A 5 12.97 48.17 -19.95
C LEU A 5 11.52 47.79 -20.29
N LEU A 6 10.86 48.53 -21.19
CA LEU A 6 9.51 48.21 -21.67
C LEU A 6 9.49 46.97 -22.58
N SER A 7 10.56 46.75 -23.36
CA SER A 7 10.69 45.55 -24.20
C SER A 7 10.88 44.29 -23.37
N LEU A 8 11.60 44.36 -22.23
CA LEU A 8 11.81 43.22 -21.34
C LEU A 8 10.53 42.77 -20.61
N THR A 9 9.63 43.71 -20.29
CA THR A 9 8.38 43.43 -19.57
C THR A 9 7.28 42.86 -20.48
N VAL A 10 7.22 43.27 -21.75
CA VAL A 10 6.29 42.70 -22.73
C VAL A 10 6.72 41.29 -23.16
N THR A 11 8.03 41.02 -23.27
CA THR A 11 8.53 39.65 -23.52
C THR A 11 8.23 38.69 -22.36
N ALA A 12 8.21 39.18 -21.12
CA ALA A 12 7.87 38.36 -19.94
C ALA A 12 6.40 37.94 -19.89
N PHE A 13 5.46 38.75 -20.41
CA PHE A 13 4.02 38.41 -20.46
C PHE A 13 3.68 37.43 -21.59
N ILE A 14 4.46 37.38 -22.67
CA ILE A 14 4.26 36.43 -23.80
C ILE A 14 4.89 35.06 -23.49
N LEU A 15 5.82 34.99 -22.53
CA LEU A 15 6.49 33.76 -22.10
C LEU A 15 5.71 32.96 -21.04
N GLY A 16 4.52 33.41 -20.63
CA GLY A 16 3.55 32.60 -19.90
C GLY A 16 2.99 31.50 -20.81
N GLY A 17 3.81 30.52 -21.18
CA GLY A 17 3.41 29.49 -22.15
C GLY A 17 2.12 28.79 -21.73
N CYS A 18 1.24 28.56 -22.70
CA CYS A 18 -0.06 27.93 -22.46
C CYS A 18 0.14 26.45 -22.11
N SER A 19 -0.52 25.97 -21.05
CA SER A 19 -0.68 24.53 -20.80
C SER A 19 -1.89 24.00 -21.56
N LEU A 20 -1.77 22.82 -22.14
CA LEU A 20 -2.85 22.13 -22.87
C LEU A 20 -3.47 20.97 -22.07
N ILE A 21 -3.09 20.84 -20.79
CA ILE A 21 -3.68 19.87 -19.86
C ILE A 21 -5.18 20.19 -19.73
N PRO A 22 -6.09 19.20 -19.90
CA PRO A 22 -7.50 19.42 -19.65
C PRO A 22 -7.77 19.75 -18.17
N ASP A 23 -8.80 20.55 -17.89
CA ASP A 23 -9.24 20.79 -16.52
C ASP A 23 -9.56 19.46 -15.82
N TYR A 24 -9.01 19.30 -14.62
CA TYR A 24 -9.30 18.14 -13.78
C TYR A 24 -10.66 18.30 -13.12
N LYS A 25 -11.49 17.26 -13.20
CA LYS A 25 -12.74 17.14 -12.45
C LYS A 25 -12.73 15.77 -11.80
N THR A 26 -12.95 15.74 -10.49
CA THR A 26 -13.08 14.48 -9.75
C THR A 26 -14.33 13.75 -10.24
N PRO A 27 -14.22 12.47 -10.65
CA PRO A 27 -15.39 11.65 -10.96
C PRO A 27 -16.29 11.49 -9.73
N ASP A 28 -17.60 11.42 -9.96
CA ASP A 28 -18.56 11.13 -8.88
C ASP A 28 -18.30 9.73 -8.30
N ALA A 29 -18.46 9.57 -6.99
CA ALA A 29 -18.26 8.29 -6.33
C ALA A 29 -19.41 7.31 -6.68
N PRO A 30 -19.14 6.16 -7.32
CA PRO A 30 -20.18 5.23 -7.78
C PRO A 30 -20.65 4.28 -6.66
N VAL A 31 -20.95 4.85 -5.49
CA VAL A 31 -21.38 4.12 -4.29
C VAL A 31 -22.51 4.88 -3.58
N PRO A 32 -23.35 4.20 -2.77
CA PRO A 32 -24.38 4.87 -1.98
C PRO A 32 -23.80 5.92 -1.01
N ALA A 33 -24.57 6.98 -0.76
CA ALA A 33 -24.17 8.05 0.16
C ALA A 33 -24.13 7.62 1.64
N GLN A 34 -24.71 6.46 1.98
CA GLN A 34 -24.78 5.90 3.33
C GLN A 34 -24.35 4.44 3.33
N TRP A 35 -23.85 3.97 4.47
CA TRP A 35 -23.58 2.55 4.68
C TRP A 35 -24.86 1.71 4.60
N PRO A 36 -24.77 0.44 4.16
CA PRO A 36 -25.91 -0.46 4.16
C PRO A 36 -26.56 -0.57 5.56
N GLN A 37 -27.87 -0.79 5.58
CA GLN A 37 -28.67 -0.95 6.80
C GLN A 37 -29.35 -2.32 6.78
N GLY A 38 -29.67 -2.87 7.95
CA GLY A 38 -30.37 -4.15 8.09
C GLY A 38 -30.02 -4.89 9.38
N PRO A 39 -30.50 -6.13 9.57
CA PRO A 39 -30.31 -6.89 10.81
C PRO A 39 -28.84 -7.10 11.19
N ALA A 40 -27.96 -7.16 10.19
CA ALA A 40 -26.53 -7.32 10.38
C ALA A 40 -25.77 -6.00 10.61
N TYR A 41 -26.45 -4.84 10.64
CA TYR A 41 -25.81 -3.53 10.76
C TYR A 41 -26.34 -2.77 11.97
N SER A 42 -25.42 -2.18 12.75
CA SER A 42 -25.80 -1.22 13.80
C SER A 42 -26.10 0.16 13.19
N PRO A 43 -26.96 0.97 13.81
CA PRO A 43 -27.15 2.36 13.41
C PRO A 43 -25.81 3.10 13.39
N THR A 44 -25.55 3.86 12.33
CA THR A 44 -24.31 4.63 12.18
C THR A 44 -24.31 5.80 13.17
N GLU A 45 -23.42 5.79 14.16
CA GLU A 45 -23.21 6.93 15.04
C GLU A 45 -22.19 7.91 14.44
N SER A 46 -22.50 9.20 14.52
CA SER A 46 -21.54 10.29 14.25
C SER A 46 -20.55 10.36 15.40
N ALA A 47 -19.25 10.35 15.11
CA ALA A 47 -18.21 10.50 16.12
C ALA A 47 -17.33 11.73 15.86
N ASP A 48 -16.79 12.29 16.94
CA ASP A 48 -15.95 13.49 16.93
C ASP A 48 -14.55 13.25 16.31
N VAL A 49 -14.05 12.01 16.33
CA VAL A 49 -12.72 11.64 15.80
C VAL A 49 -12.86 10.58 14.73
N ALA A 50 -12.41 10.88 13.51
CA ALA A 50 -12.41 9.91 12.42
C ALA A 50 -11.40 8.77 12.67
N ALA A 51 -11.73 7.56 12.22
CA ALA A 51 -10.86 6.39 12.30
C ALA A 51 -9.42 6.61 11.82
N ALA A 52 -9.26 7.33 10.70
CA ALA A 52 -7.96 7.65 10.12
C ALA A 52 -7.09 8.55 11.01
N GLU A 53 -7.70 9.29 11.93
CA GLU A 53 -7.02 10.20 12.87
C GLU A 53 -6.70 9.52 14.22
N GLN A 54 -7.35 8.38 14.50
CA GLN A 54 -7.07 7.56 15.67
C GLN A 54 -5.73 6.83 15.50
N GLY A 55 -4.80 7.06 16.42
CA GLY A 55 -3.49 6.44 16.38
C GLY A 55 -3.56 4.94 16.68
N TRP A 56 -2.68 4.15 16.06
CA TRP A 56 -2.70 2.69 16.26
C TRP A 56 -2.37 2.29 17.70
N ARG A 57 -1.64 3.11 18.47
CA ARG A 57 -1.41 2.84 19.92
C ARG A 57 -2.66 3.01 20.78
N GLN A 58 -3.61 3.83 20.35
CA GLN A 58 -4.91 3.97 21.03
C GLN A 58 -5.91 2.92 20.56
N PHE A 59 -5.76 2.44 19.33
CA PHE A 59 -6.62 1.38 18.81
C PHE A 59 -6.26 0.00 19.38
N PHE A 60 -4.98 -0.37 19.40
CA PHE A 60 -4.52 -1.65 19.94
C PHE A 60 -4.20 -1.53 21.44
N ASN A 61 -4.98 -2.18 22.31
CA ASN A 61 -4.77 -2.10 23.76
C ASN A 61 -3.62 -2.97 24.26
N ASP A 62 -3.27 -4.04 23.54
CA ASP A 62 -2.22 -4.99 23.97
C ASP A 62 -0.81 -4.38 23.82
N PRO A 63 -0.05 -4.19 24.92
CA PRO A 63 1.29 -3.61 24.87
C PRO A 63 2.31 -4.50 24.13
N ALA A 64 2.12 -5.83 24.11
CA ALA A 64 2.95 -6.74 23.34
C ALA A 64 2.74 -6.50 21.84
N LEU A 65 1.48 -6.40 21.40
CA LEU A 65 1.16 -6.07 20.00
C LEU A 65 1.71 -4.70 19.59
N GLN A 66 1.56 -3.68 20.44
CA GLN A 66 2.11 -2.36 20.15
C GLN A 66 3.63 -2.38 19.93
N LYS A 67 4.37 -3.15 20.74
CA LYS A 67 5.83 -3.32 20.59
C LYS A 67 6.19 -4.05 19.30
N LEU A 68 5.41 -5.06 18.90
CA LEU A 68 5.59 -5.78 17.64
C LEU A 68 5.33 -4.89 16.43
N ILE A 69 4.26 -4.09 16.44
CA ILE A 69 3.97 -3.11 15.39
C ILE A 69 5.12 -2.12 15.27
N GLN A 70 5.58 -1.55 16.39
CA GLN A 70 6.73 -0.64 16.38
C GLN A 70 7.99 -1.29 15.78
N THR A 71 8.25 -2.55 16.12
CA THR A 71 9.39 -3.31 15.60
C THR A 71 9.26 -3.51 14.08
N ALA A 72 8.07 -3.87 13.58
CA ALA A 72 7.80 -4.04 12.15
C ALA A 72 7.95 -2.72 11.38
N LEU A 73 7.42 -1.61 11.89
CA LEU A 73 7.52 -0.29 11.24
C LEU A 73 8.97 0.16 11.02
N VAL A 74 9.89 -0.27 11.89
CA VAL A 74 11.32 0.05 11.78
C VAL A 74 12.06 -0.92 10.84
N ASN A 75 11.67 -2.20 10.83
CA ASN A 75 12.50 -3.26 10.25
C ASN A 75 11.90 -3.93 9.00
N ASN A 76 10.61 -3.80 8.73
CA ASN A 76 9.99 -4.46 7.58
C ASN A 76 10.58 -3.95 6.24
N ARG A 77 10.91 -4.88 5.34
CA ARG A 77 11.62 -4.57 4.10
C ARG A 77 10.68 -4.04 3.00
N ASP A 78 9.42 -4.48 2.97
CA ASP A 78 8.43 -3.98 2.00
C ASP A 78 8.10 -2.51 2.29
N LEU A 79 7.94 -2.13 3.57
CA LEU A 79 7.76 -0.74 3.96
C LEU A 79 9.00 0.11 3.62
N ARG A 80 10.20 -0.44 3.78
CA ARG A 80 11.45 0.25 3.39
C ARG A 80 11.53 0.45 1.88
N VAL A 81 11.14 -0.54 1.08
CA VAL A 81 11.06 -0.42 -0.38
C VAL A 81 10.05 0.65 -0.77
N ALA A 82 8.86 0.66 -0.15
CA ALA A 82 7.85 1.69 -0.39
C ALA A 82 8.36 3.10 -0.06
N ALA A 83 9.15 3.26 1.01
CA ALA A 83 9.79 4.53 1.34
C ALA A 83 10.86 4.94 0.30
N LEU A 84 11.70 4.00 -0.16
CA LEU A 84 12.70 4.26 -1.20
C LEU A 84 12.08 4.61 -2.56
N ASN A 85 10.92 4.04 -2.87
CA ASN A 85 10.18 4.38 -4.10
C ASN A 85 9.79 5.86 -4.13
N ILE A 86 9.46 6.47 -3.00
CA ILE A 86 9.20 7.93 -2.92
C ILE A 86 10.43 8.71 -3.42
N ASP A 87 11.62 8.38 -2.93
CA ASP A 87 12.85 9.05 -3.34
C ASP A 87 13.21 8.78 -4.80
N ALA A 88 12.93 7.57 -5.30
CA ALA A 88 13.10 7.22 -6.71
C ALA A 88 12.18 8.06 -7.61
N TYR A 89 10.88 8.16 -7.29
CA TYR A 89 9.95 8.97 -8.07
C TYR A 89 10.21 10.48 -7.91
N ARG A 90 10.70 10.93 -6.75
CA ARG A 90 11.19 12.30 -6.56
C ARG A 90 12.39 12.60 -7.46
N ALA A 91 13.33 11.66 -7.59
CA ALA A 91 14.45 11.79 -8.51
C ALA A 91 13.97 11.84 -9.97
N GLN A 92 13.02 10.97 -10.35
CA GLN A 92 12.44 10.97 -11.68
C GLN A 92 11.72 12.29 -12.01
N TYR A 93 10.95 12.83 -11.06
CA TYR A 93 10.33 14.15 -11.20
C TYR A 93 11.39 15.25 -11.40
N ARG A 94 12.49 15.23 -10.62
CA ARG A 94 13.60 16.20 -10.80
C ARG A 94 14.25 16.09 -12.18
N ILE A 95 14.40 14.88 -12.74
CA ILE A 95 14.92 14.68 -14.09
C ILE A 95 13.96 15.30 -15.12
N GLN A 96 12.66 14.97 -15.05
CA GLN A 96 11.66 15.51 -15.98
C GLN A 96 11.52 17.04 -15.89
N ARG A 97 11.64 17.59 -14.68
CA ARG A 97 11.63 19.04 -14.47
C ARG A 97 12.90 19.71 -15.02
N ALA A 98 14.04 19.02 -15.03
CA ALA A 98 15.29 19.57 -15.55
C ALA A 98 15.22 19.82 -17.06
N ASP A 99 14.42 19.06 -17.80
CA ASP A 99 14.22 19.23 -19.25
C ASP A 99 13.56 20.59 -19.62
N LEU A 100 13.01 21.31 -18.64
CA LEU A 100 12.56 22.70 -18.83
C LEU A 100 13.72 23.69 -19.01
N PHE A 101 14.93 23.30 -18.61
CA PHE A 101 16.12 24.13 -18.65
C PHE A 101 17.09 23.62 -19.71
N PRO A 102 17.85 24.52 -20.35
CA PRO A 102 18.84 24.11 -21.32
C PRO A 102 20.01 23.36 -20.65
N ALA A 103 20.33 22.17 -21.17
CA ALA A 103 21.54 21.45 -20.78
C ALA A 103 22.78 22.08 -21.44
N VAL A 104 23.64 22.70 -20.63
CA VAL A 104 24.90 23.30 -21.10
C VAL A 104 26.02 22.27 -21.01
N SER A 105 26.72 22.05 -22.12
CA SER A 105 27.82 21.08 -22.22
C SER A 105 29.01 21.66 -22.97
N ALA A 106 30.21 21.20 -22.60
CA ALA A 106 31.41 21.42 -23.40
C ALA A 106 31.54 20.28 -24.42
N THR A 107 31.64 20.63 -25.69
CA THR A 107 31.72 19.67 -26.81
C THR A 107 33.01 19.91 -27.59
N GLY A 108 33.81 18.86 -27.76
CA GLY A 108 34.92 18.82 -28.71
C GLY A 108 34.53 17.99 -29.92
N SER A 109 34.73 18.52 -31.13
CA SER A 109 34.45 17.77 -32.37
C SER A 109 35.59 17.90 -33.37
N GLY A 110 35.79 16.85 -34.16
CA GLY A 110 36.79 16.81 -35.23
C GLY A 110 36.20 16.10 -36.44
N SER A 111 36.29 16.74 -37.60
CA SER A 111 35.89 16.17 -38.88
C SER A 111 37.07 16.25 -39.83
N ARG A 112 37.38 15.13 -40.50
CA ARG A 112 38.41 15.07 -41.54
C ARG A 112 37.91 14.21 -42.69
N GLN A 113 37.79 14.81 -43.86
CA GLN A 113 37.22 14.16 -45.04
C GLN A 113 38.03 14.49 -46.30
N ARG A 114 38.14 13.52 -47.20
CA ARG A 114 38.66 13.74 -48.55
C ARG A 114 37.50 14.09 -49.47
N VAL A 115 37.60 15.24 -50.12
CA VAL A 115 36.66 15.68 -51.14
C VAL A 115 37.28 15.35 -52.51
N PRO A 116 36.59 14.62 -53.40
CA PRO A 116 37.06 14.36 -54.75
C PRO A 116 37.02 15.65 -55.59
N ALA A 117 37.75 15.66 -56.71
CA ALA A 117 38.00 16.88 -57.49
C ALA A 117 36.71 17.54 -58.00
N ASP A 118 35.77 16.72 -58.46
CA ASP A 118 34.44 17.08 -58.98
C ASP A 118 33.48 17.66 -57.93
N MET A 119 33.75 17.44 -56.63
CA MET A 119 32.98 18.03 -55.52
C MET A 119 33.74 19.11 -54.75
N SER A 120 35.01 19.35 -55.09
CA SER A 120 35.85 20.36 -54.43
C SER A 120 35.63 21.75 -55.05
N GLN A 121 35.68 22.81 -54.24
CA GLN A 121 35.63 24.19 -54.76
C GLN A 121 36.85 24.56 -55.61
N THR A 122 37.94 23.79 -55.51
CA THR A 122 39.20 24.05 -56.22
C THR A 122 39.35 23.26 -57.51
N GLY A 123 38.41 22.36 -57.84
CA GLY A 123 38.52 21.43 -58.96
C GLY A 123 39.62 20.37 -58.80
N SER A 124 40.17 20.19 -57.59
CA SER A 124 41.24 19.25 -57.26
C SER A 124 40.92 18.49 -55.98
N SER A 125 41.27 17.20 -55.92
CA SER A 125 40.98 16.42 -54.70
C SER A 125 41.75 16.97 -53.52
N ASN A 126 41.05 17.30 -52.44
CA ASN A 126 41.66 17.90 -51.25
C ASN A 126 41.13 17.24 -49.96
N ILE A 127 41.92 17.33 -48.89
CA ILE A 127 41.52 16.86 -47.56
C ILE A 127 41.11 18.07 -46.74
N ASN A 128 39.86 18.11 -46.30
CA ASN A 128 39.33 19.11 -45.39
C ASN A 128 39.39 18.57 -43.96
N SER A 129 39.98 19.35 -43.06
CA SER A 129 39.95 19.11 -41.62
C SER A 129 39.34 20.30 -40.90
N GLN A 130 38.55 20.01 -39.88
CA GLN A 130 37.89 21.01 -39.04
C GLN A 130 37.80 20.47 -37.62
N TYR A 131 38.29 21.24 -36.66
CA TYR A 131 38.28 20.91 -35.23
C TYR A 131 37.58 22.04 -34.48
N SER A 132 36.70 21.70 -33.54
CA SER A 132 36.00 22.67 -32.70
C SER A 132 36.04 22.28 -31.23
N ALA A 133 36.08 23.30 -30.36
CA ALA A 133 35.85 23.15 -28.94
C ALA A 133 34.87 24.26 -28.52
N THR A 134 33.66 23.88 -28.16
CA THR A 134 32.56 24.82 -27.87
C THR A 134 31.91 24.51 -26.53
N LEU A 135 31.32 25.55 -25.93
CA LEU A 135 30.43 25.46 -24.78
C LEU A 135 29.05 25.94 -25.23
N GLY A 136 28.01 25.17 -24.94
CA GLY A 136 26.66 25.58 -25.32
C GLY A 136 25.60 24.51 -25.11
N VAL A 137 24.47 24.73 -25.76
CA VAL A 137 23.26 23.93 -25.66
C VAL A 137 22.94 23.34 -27.03
N SER A 138 22.51 22.08 -27.04
CA SER A 138 22.19 21.34 -28.26
C SER A 138 20.73 20.93 -28.22
N ALA A 139 19.96 21.35 -29.23
CA ALA A 139 18.55 21.00 -29.40
C ALA A 139 17.66 21.23 -28.16
N TYR A 140 17.88 22.30 -27.40
CA TYR A 140 17.03 22.65 -26.25
C TYR A 140 15.62 23.02 -26.73
N GLU A 141 14.59 22.39 -26.17
CA GLU A 141 13.20 22.68 -26.51
C GLU A 141 12.67 23.88 -25.72
N LEU A 142 12.24 24.93 -26.43
CA LEU A 142 11.51 26.03 -25.83
C LEU A 142 10.05 25.62 -25.66
N ASP A 143 9.66 25.33 -24.42
CA ASP A 143 8.34 24.79 -24.09
C ASP A 143 7.23 25.86 -24.10
N LEU A 144 6.84 26.33 -25.28
CA LEU A 144 5.80 27.36 -25.46
C LEU A 144 4.37 26.81 -25.26
N PHE A 145 4.14 25.56 -25.70
CA PHE A 145 2.84 24.88 -25.65
C PHE A 145 2.70 23.89 -24.49
N GLY A 146 3.66 23.90 -23.56
CA GLY A 146 3.57 23.15 -22.31
C GLY A 146 3.73 21.64 -22.45
N ARG A 147 4.42 21.13 -23.48
CA ARG A 147 4.70 19.69 -23.65
C ARG A 147 5.57 19.18 -22.49
N VAL A 148 6.70 19.83 -22.23
CA VAL A 148 7.64 19.44 -21.18
C VAL A 148 7.04 19.69 -19.80
N ARG A 149 6.34 20.83 -19.61
CA ARG A 149 5.58 21.09 -18.39
C ARG A 149 4.53 20.03 -18.10
N SER A 150 3.81 19.54 -19.12
CA SER A 150 2.83 18.45 -18.96
C SER A 150 3.47 17.13 -18.52
N LEU A 151 4.66 16.80 -19.05
CA LEU A 151 5.41 15.61 -18.63
C LEU A 151 5.99 15.75 -17.21
N SER A 152 6.46 16.96 -16.86
CA SER A 152 6.88 17.28 -15.49
C SER A 152 5.71 17.18 -14.50
N GLU A 153 4.52 17.65 -14.86
CA GLU A 153 3.31 17.54 -14.05
C GLU A 153 2.87 16.08 -13.88
N GLN A 154 2.92 15.28 -14.96
CA GLN A 154 2.68 13.84 -14.89
C GLN A 154 3.64 13.17 -13.88
N ALA A 155 4.94 13.49 -13.95
CA ALA A 155 5.93 12.92 -13.04
C ALA A 155 5.74 13.38 -11.59
N LEU A 156 5.26 14.62 -11.37
CA LEU A 156 4.90 15.12 -10.04
C LEU A 156 3.75 14.31 -9.44
N GLU A 157 2.69 14.10 -10.20
CA GLU A 157 1.51 13.36 -9.76
C GLU A 157 1.84 11.88 -9.49
N ILE A 158 2.74 11.27 -10.28
CA ILE A 158 3.28 9.92 -9.98
C ILE A 158 4.07 9.91 -8.67
N TYR A 159 4.87 10.94 -8.40
CA TYR A 159 5.57 11.09 -7.12
C TYR A 159 4.60 11.23 -5.94
N LEU A 160 3.57 12.07 -6.05
CA LEU A 160 2.54 12.24 -5.00
C LEU A 160 1.73 10.95 -4.79
N SER A 161 1.42 10.22 -5.86
CA SER A 161 0.83 8.88 -5.80
C SER A 161 1.72 7.93 -4.97
N SER A 162 3.04 7.94 -5.18
CA SER A 162 3.96 7.09 -4.41
C SER A 162 4.01 7.42 -2.91
N GLU A 163 3.78 8.67 -2.51
CA GLU A 163 3.66 9.05 -1.10
C GLU A 163 2.43 8.39 -0.46
N GLN A 164 1.30 8.36 -1.18
CA GLN A 164 0.08 7.70 -0.73
C GLN A 164 0.20 6.19 -0.70
N ALA A 165 0.87 5.60 -1.70
CA ALA A 165 1.18 4.17 -1.73
C ALA A 165 1.99 3.73 -0.50
N ARG A 166 2.94 4.55 -0.03
CA ARG A 166 3.70 4.29 1.20
C ARG A 166 2.82 4.33 2.45
N ARG A 167 1.87 5.26 2.52
CA ARG A 167 0.89 5.32 3.63
C ARG A 167 0.01 4.07 3.63
N SER A 168 -0.52 3.67 2.47
CA SER A 168 -1.30 2.44 2.30
C SER A 168 -0.52 1.19 2.69
N THR A 169 0.76 1.12 2.32
CA THR A 169 1.69 0.04 2.71
C THR A 169 1.86 -0.03 4.23
N GLN A 170 2.03 1.11 4.90
CA GLN A 170 2.14 1.16 6.36
C GLN A 170 0.88 0.65 7.05
N ILE A 171 -0.29 1.15 6.63
CA ILE A 171 -1.59 0.73 7.16
C ILE A 171 -1.78 -0.79 7.00
N SER A 172 -1.45 -1.31 5.81
CA SER A 172 -1.51 -2.74 5.53
C SER A 172 -0.55 -3.54 6.41
N LEU A 173 0.69 -3.06 6.62
CA LEU A 173 1.65 -3.73 7.50
C LEU A 173 1.16 -3.77 8.95
N VAL A 174 0.61 -2.67 9.47
CA VAL A 174 0.05 -2.60 10.83
C VAL A 174 -1.05 -3.65 11.00
N ALA A 175 -2.00 -3.72 10.05
CA ALA A 175 -3.07 -4.71 10.07
C ALA A 175 -2.55 -6.15 9.94
N SER A 176 -1.60 -6.40 9.03
CA SER A 176 -1.00 -7.73 8.84
C SER A 176 -0.27 -8.22 10.10
N VAL A 177 0.47 -7.35 10.79
CA VAL A 177 1.14 -7.69 12.06
C VAL A 177 0.11 -8.02 13.13
N ALA A 178 -0.96 -7.23 13.25
CA ALA A 178 -2.02 -7.48 14.22
C ALA A 178 -2.75 -8.80 13.94
N ASN A 179 -3.13 -9.07 12.69
CA ASN A 179 -3.78 -10.32 12.31
C ASN A 179 -2.87 -11.54 12.59
N ALA A 180 -1.60 -11.49 12.18
CA ALA A 180 -0.63 -12.56 12.45
C ALA A 180 -0.40 -12.78 13.96
N TYR A 181 -0.37 -11.71 14.75
CA TYR A 181 -0.26 -11.79 16.19
C TYR A 181 -1.50 -12.44 16.82
N TYR A 182 -2.71 -12.05 16.42
CA TYR A 182 -3.93 -12.64 16.97
C TYR A 182 -4.08 -14.11 16.55
N THR A 183 -3.72 -14.48 15.32
CA THR A 183 -3.66 -15.89 14.90
C THR A 183 -2.70 -16.68 15.80
N TRP A 184 -1.49 -16.16 16.02
CA TRP A 184 -0.51 -16.81 16.91
C TRP A 184 -1.02 -16.97 18.35
N GLN A 185 -1.71 -15.96 18.90
CA GLN A 185 -2.30 -16.05 20.24
C GLN A 185 -3.46 -17.05 20.29
N ALA A 186 -4.30 -17.09 19.25
CA ALA A 186 -5.41 -18.04 19.14
C ALA A 186 -4.91 -19.49 19.06
N ASP A 187 -3.93 -19.77 18.20
CA ASP A 187 -3.37 -21.12 18.07
C ASP A 187 -2.58 -21.55 19.32
N LYS A 188 -1.97 -20.60 20.05
CA LYS A 188 -1.43 -20.85 21.39
C LYS A 188 -2.53 -21.23 22.40
N ALA A 189 -3.65 -20.53 22.40
CA ALA A 189 -4.77 -20.85 23.27
C ALA A 189 -5.37 -22.23 22.92
N LEU A 190 -5.49 -22.56 21.63
CA LEU A 190 -5.93 -23.87 21.16
C LEU A 190 -4.95 -24.99 21.55
N LEU A 191 -3.65 -24.71 21.50
CA LEU A 191 -2.61 -25.64 21.96
C LEU A 191 -2.76 -25.94 23.46
N VAL A 192 -2.88 -24.91 24.30
CA VAL A 192 -3.06 -25.06 25.75
C VAL A 192 -4.36 -25.84 26.05
N LEU A 193 -5.47 -25.44 25.42
CA LEU A 193 -6.76 -26.14 25.55
C LEU A 193 -6.65 -27.63 25.18
N THR A 194 -5.88 -27.95 24.14
CA THR A 194 -5.69 -29.33 23.68
C THR A 194 -4.79 -30.12 24.63
N GLN A 195 -3.78 -29.50 25.23
CA GLN A 195 -2.93 -30.13 26.26
C GLN A 195 -3.75 -30.50 27.50
N ASP A 196 -4.58 -29.56 27.99
CA ASP A 196 -5.44 -29.80 29.15
C ASP A 196 -6.50 -30.88 28.85
N THR A 197 -7.12 -30.83 27.67
CA THR A 197 -8.08 -31.84 27.23
C THR A 197 -7.45 -33.22 27.10
N LEU A 198 -6.26 -33.32 26.50
CA LEU A 198 -5.55 -34.59 26.34
C LEU A 198 -5.23 -35.21 27.70
N LYS A 199 -4.74 -34.40 28.66
CA LYS A 199 -4.48 -34.87 30.02
C LYS A 199 -5.73 -35.45 30.66
N ASN A 200 -6.86 -34.75 30.57
CA ASN A 200 -8.14 -35.23 31.11
C ASN A 200 -8.61 -36.53 30.42
N TYR A 201 -8.40 -36.65 29.10
CA TYR A 201 -8.74 -37.86 28.36
C TYR A 201 -7.84 -39.05 28.73
N GLU A 202 -6.55 -38.83 28.96
CA GLU A 202 -5.63 -39.88 29.40
C GLU A 202 -5.96 -40.37 30.81
N GLU A 203 -6.32 -39.46 31.73
CA GLU A 203 -6.82 -39.82 33.06
C GLU A 203 -8.11 -40.64 32.98
N SER A 204 -9.08 -40.20 32.18
CA SER A 204 -10.33 -40.92 31.95
C SER A 204 -10.10 -42.31 31.34
N PHE A 205 -9.25 -42.42 30.32
CA PHE A 205 -8.91 -43.68 29.68
C PHE A 205 -8.26 -44.67 30.67
N ASN A 206 -7.35 -44.20 31.52
CA ASN A 206 -6.71 -45.04 32.53
C ASN A 206 -7.70 -45.57 33.58
N LEU A 207 -8.68 -44.76 33.97
CA LEU A 207 -9.77 -45.19 34.86
C LEU A 207 -10.65 -46.25 34.19
N THR A 208 -11.07 -46.02 32.94
CA THR A 208 -11.86 -47.00 32.17
C THR A 208 -11.08 -48.29 31.93
N ARG A 209 -9.76 -48.22 31.69
CA ARG A 209 -8.91 -49.41 31.55
C ARG A 209 -8.88 -50.24 32.82
N ARG A 210 -8.62 -49.63 33.98
CA ARG A 210 -8.64 -50.34 35.27
C ARG A 210 -10.02 -50.93 35.58
N SER A 211 -11.09 -50.20 35.26
CA SER A 211 -12.47 -50.68 35.41
C SER A 211 -12.76 -51.89 34.50
N ASN A 212 -12.21 -51.92 33.29
CA ASN A 212 -12.33 -53.06 32.37
C ASN A 212 -11.51 -54.27 32.85
N GLU A 213 -10.31 -54.07 33.38
CA GLU A 213 -9.46 -55.13 33.96
C GLU A 213 -10.15 -55.86 35.11
N VAL A 214 -11.00 -55.17 35.89
CA VAL A 214 -11.82 -55.77 36.96
C VAL A 214 -13.24 -56.16 36.52
N GLY A 215 -13.53 -56.09 35.21
CA GLY A 215 -14.78 -56.57 34.61
C GLY A 215 -16.00 -55.65 34.71
N VAL A 216 -15.84 -54.39 35.14
CA VAL A 216 -16.94 -53.43 35.29
C VAL A 216 -17.20 -52.65 33.99
N ALA A 217 -16.15 -52.13 33.33
CA ALA A 217 -16.28 -51.46 32.03
C ALA A 217 -16.14 -52.47 30.87
N SER A 218 -16.83 -52.21 29.76
CA SER A 218 -16.77 -53.08 28.57
C SER A 218 -15.56 -52.78 27.66
N ALA A 219 -15.22 -53.71 26.76
CA ALA A 219 -14.21 -53.47 25.73
C ALA A 219 -14.62 -52.34 24.75
N LEU A 220 -15.93 -52.11 24.60
CA LEU A 220 -16.46 -50.98 23.84
C LEU A 220 -16.11 -49.65 24.52
N ASP A 221 -16.33 -49.53 25.83
CA ASP A 221 -16.02 -48.33 26.61
C ASP A 221 -14.52 -48.01 26.55
N LEU A 222 -13.67 -49.04 26.67
CA LEU A 222 -12.22 -48.91 26.54
C LEU A 222 -11.81 -48.41 25.15
N SER A 223 -12.42 -48.97 24.09
CA SER A 223 -12.14 -48.57 22.72
C SER A 223 -12.59 -47.13 22.46
N GLN A 224 -13.77 -46.74 22.96
CA GLN A 224 -14.29 -45.37 22.88
C GLN A 224 -13.35 -44.37 23.56
N ALA A 225 -12.94 -44.63 24.80
CA ALA A 225 -12.01 -43.78 25.52
C ALA A 225 -10.66 -43.66 24.80
N ARG A 226 -10.17 -44.74 24.17
CA ARG A 226 -8.96 -44.70 23.35
C ARG A 226 -9.11 -43.74 22.15
N THR A 227 -10.25 -43.76 21.46
CA THR A 227 -10.48 -42.84 20.33
C THR A 227 -10.44 -41.37 20.75
N ALA A 228 -10.89 -41.04 21.97
CA ALA A 228 -10.84 -39.68 22.51
C ALA A 228 -9.39 -39.21 22.68
N VAL A 229 -8.56 -40.04 23.33
CA VAL A 229 -7.12 -39.78 23.56
C VAL A 229 -6.39 -39.58 22.23
N GLU A 230 -6.54 -40.52 21.29
CA GLU A 230 -5.84 -40.43 20.01
C GLU A 230 -6.31 -39.23 19.17
N GLY A 231 -7.60 -38.89 19.23
CA GLY A 231 -8.14 -37.69 18.60
C GLY A 231 -7.51 -36.40 19.14
N ALA A 232 -7.33 -36.30 20.47
CA ALA A 232 -6.66 -35.16 21.10
C ALA A 232 -5.16 -35.12 20.76
N ARG A 233 -4.47 -36.27 20.65
CA ARG A 233 -3.04 -36.33 20.24
C ARG A 233 -2.82 -35.82 18.81
N VAL A 234 -3.74 -36.12 17.90
CA VAL A 234 -3.73 -35.57 16.53
C VAL A 234 -3.84 -34.04 16.58
N LYS A 235 -4.78 -33.51 17.38
CA LYS A 235 -4.96 -32.05 17.55
C LYS A 235 -3.76 -31.38 18.20
N LEU A 236 -3.12 -32.02 19.17
CA LEU A 236 -1.92 -31.51 19.83
C LEU A 236 -0.81 -31.26 18.80
N SER A 237 -0.54 -32.26 17.96
CA SER A 237 0.47 -32.17 16.89
C SER A 237 0.11 -31.13 15.82
N GLN A 238 -1.20 -30.94 15.55
CA GLN A 238 -1.69 -29.90 14.64
C GLN A 238 -1.39 -28.50 15.19
N TYR A 239 -1.82 -28.19 16.42
CA TYR A 239 -1.66 -26.84 16.97
C TYR A 239 -0.19 -26.52 17.32
N GLN A 240 0.63 -27.51 17.68
CA GLN A 240 2.08 -27.32 17.80
C GLN A 240 2.71 -26.81 16.50
N ARG A 241 2.29 -27.38 15.35
CA ARG A 241 2.76 -26.95 14.04
C ARG A 241 2.24 -25.55 13.68
N LEU A 242 0.96 -25.27 13.91
CA LEU A 242 0.36 -23.97 13.59
C LEU A 242 1.03 -22.84 14.36
N VAL A 243 1.22 -22.99 15.68
CA VAL A 243 1.94 -22.02 16.52
C VAL A 243 3.34 -21.70 15.98
N ALA A 244 4.06 -22.71 15.47
CA ALA A 244 5.37 -22.49 14.86
C ALA A 244 5.29 -21.77 13.50
N GLN A 245 4.28 -22.09 12.68
CA GLN A 245 4.04 -21.43 11.39
C GLN A 245 3.64 -19.96 11.56
N ASP A 246 2.83 -19.64 12.56
CA ASP A 246 2.43 -18.27 12.86
C ASP A 246 3.60 -17.44 13.34
N LEU A 247 4.44 -18.01 14.22
CA LEU A 247 5.66 -17.34 14.69
C LEU A 247 6.63 -17.04 13.55
N ASN A 248 6.79 -17.98 12.61
CA ASN A 248 7.60 -17.77 11.41
C ASN A 248 7.02 -16.64 10.54
N SER A 249 5.71 -16.64 10.33
CA SER A 249 5.01 -15.61 9.54
C SER A 249 5.14 -14.22 10.19
N LEU A 250 4.97 -14.15 11.51
CA LEU A 250 5.16 -12.92 12.28
C LEU A 250 6.60 -12.41 12.16
N THR A 251 7.60 -13.29 12.24
CA THR A 251 9.02 -12.95 12.09
C THR A 251 9.33 -12.30 10.74
N VAL A 252 8.69 -12.77 9.65
CA VAL A 252 8.82 -12.15 8.33
C VAL A 252 8.25 -10.73 8.32
N LEU A 253 7.05 -10.54 8.89
CA LEU A 253 6.42 -9.22 8.96
C LEU A 253 7.22 -8.23 9.82
N LEU A 254 7.80 -8.69 10.93
CA LEU A 254 8.68 -7.90 11.78
C LEU A 254 9.96 -7.49 11.05
N GLY A 255 10.47 -8.33 10.14
CA GLY A 255 11.78 -8.14 9.51
C GLY A 255 12.98 -8.46 10.42
N THR A 256 12.69 -8.96 11.63
CA THR A 256 13.63 -9.43 12.67
C THR A 256 12.96 -10.53 13.49
N GLY A 257 13.72 -11.21 14.36
CA GLY A 257 13.14 -12.07 15.39
C GLY A 257 12.22 -11.30 16.36
N VAL A 258 11.39 -12.05 17.11
CA VAL A 258 10.55 -11.49 18.18
C VAL A 258 11.44 -10.92 19.29
N PRO A 259 11.22 -9.67 19.73
CA PRO A 259 12.02 -9.06 20.80
C PRO A 259 11.97 -9.87 22.10
N SER A 260 13.10 -10.01 22.78
CA SER A 260 13.18 -10.73 24.06
C SER A 260 12.51 -9.98 25.22
N ASP A 261 12.33 -8.67 25.09
CA ASP A 261 11.72 -7.76 26.06
C ASP A 261 10.20 -7.57 25.84
N LEU A 262 9.53 -8.54 25.23
CA LEU A 262 8.10 -8.44 24.93
C LEU A 262 7.27 -8.38 26.23
N PRO A 263 6.39 -7.38 26.41
CA PRO A 263 5.44 -7.36 27.53
C PRO A 263 4.57 -8.62 27.58
N ALA A 264 3.99 -8.90 28.73
CA ALA A 264 3.02 -9.99 28.85
C ALA A 264 1.80 -9.67 27.95
N PRO A 265 1.38 -10.60 27.08
CA PRO A 265 0.25 -10.39 26.18
C PRO A 265 -1.05 -10.35 26.98
N LEU A 266 -2.02 -9.57 26.49
CA LEU A 266 -3.38 -9.62 27.04
C LEU A 266 -4.04 -10.94 26.64
N LYS A 267 -4.90 -11.49 27.51
CA LYS A 267 -5.70 -12.67 27.16
C LYS A 267 -6.69 -12.33 26.04
N LEU A 268 -6.96 -13.27 25.14
CA LEU A 268 -7.84 -13.05 23.97
C LEU A 268 -9.26 -12.58 24.33
N ASP A 269 -9.77 -12.96 25.50
CA ASP A 269 -11.07 -12.57 26.03
C ASP A 269 -11.10 -11.16 26.65
N ALA A 270 -9.93 -10.56 26.91
CA ALA A 270 -9.82 -9.19 27.38
C ALA A 270 -10.20 -8.18 26.29
N ASP A 271 -10.34 -6.90 26.67
CA ASP A 271 -10.59 -5.82 25.72
C ASP A 271 -9.31 -5.48 24.93
N GLN A 272 -9.22 -6.03 23.71
CA GLN A 272 -8.04 -5.97 22.85
C GLN A 272 -7.98 -4.71 21.98
N LEU A 273 -9.13 -4.14 21.62
CA LEU A 273 -9.26 -3.12 20.58
C LEU A 273 -10.24 -2.02 21.03
N ALA A 274 -9.85 -0.76 20.90
CA ALA A 274 -10.78 0.35 21.06
C ALA A 274 -11.78 0.40 19.89
N GLN A 275 -13.01 0.83 20.16
CA GLN A 275 -14.00 1.02 19.09
C GLN A 275 -13.59 2.16 18.14
N VAL A 276 -13.93 1.98 16.87
CA VAL A 276 -13.62 2.91 15.79
C VAL A 276 -14.91 3.33 15.09
N PRO A 277 -15.18 4.63 14.95
CA PRO A 277 -16.38 5.10 14.27
C PRO A 277 -16.25 4.99 12.75
N ALA A 278 -17.33 4.59 12.10
CA ALA A 278 -17.36 4.35 10.65
C ALA A 278 -17.43 5.64 9.83
N GLY A 279 -17.96 6.73 10.39
CA GLY A 279 -18.18 7.99 9.68
C GLY A 279 -19.13 7.81 8.48
N LEU A 280 -18.96 8.67 7.46
CA LEU A 280 -19.70 8.63 6.21
C LEU A 280 -18.85 8.03 5.07
N PRO A 281 -19.45 7.39 4.05
CA PRO A 281 -18.71 6.94 2.87
C PRO A 281 -17.88 8.03 2.18
N SER A 282 -18.36 9.28 2.17
CA SER A 282 -17.65 10.44 1.61
C SER A 282 -16.32 10.73 2.31
N ASP A 283 -16.18 10.33 3.58
CA ASP A 283 -14.95 10.51 4.35
C ASP A 283 -13.79 9.70 3.78
N LEU A 284 -14.08 8.54 3.16
CA LEU A 284 -13.06 7.68 2.57
C LEU A 284 -12.30 8.39 1.45
N LEU A 285 -12.98 9.22 0.65
CA LEU A 285 -12.39 9.92 -0.49
C LEU A 285 -11.24 10.83 -0.10
N GLN A 286 -11.29 11.40 1.12
CA GLN A 286 -10.28 12.33 1.61
C GLN A 286 -9.26 11.70 2.55
N ARG A 287 -9.56 10.52 3.11
CA ARG A 287 -8.77 9.94 4.20
C ARG A 287 -8.06 8.63 3.83
N ARG A 288 -8.58 7.88 2.86
CA ARG A 288 -8.04 6.56 2.50
C ARG A 288 -6.89 6.70 1.48
N PRO A 289 -5.65 6.29 1.82
CA PRO A 289 -4.51 6.56 0.96
C PRO A 289 -4.52 5.86 -0.40
N ASP A 290 -5.14 4.68 -0.52
CA ASP A 290 -5.29 3.98 -1.80
C ASP A 290 -6.22 4.71 -2.78
N ILE A 291 -7.28 5.37 -2.28
CA ILE A 291 -8.13 6.24 -3.10
C ILE A 291 -7.36 7.49 -3.55
N GLN A 292 -6.59 8.11 -2.65
CA GLN A 292 -5.74 9.26 -2.99
C GLN A 292 -4.63 8.88 -3.99
N GLU A 293 -4.04 7.70 -3.84
CA GLU A 293 -3.08 7.15 -4.79
C GLU A 293 -3.69 7.04 -6.19
N ALA A 294 -4.90 6.45 -6.29
CA ALA A 294 -5.62 6.31 -7.55
C ALA A 294 -6.01 7.67 -8.17
N GLU A 295 -6.36 8.65 -7.33
CA GLU A 295 -6.66 10.01 -7.78
C GLU A 295 -5.42 10.69 -8.39
N HIS A 296 -4.26 10.58 -7.75
CA HIS A 296 -2.99 11.08 -8.29
C HIS A 296 -2.57 10.36 -9.57
N GLN A 297 -2.79 9.04 -9.68
CA GLN A 297 -2.58 8.31 -10.95
C GLN A 297 -3.48 8.82 -12.07
N LEU A 298 -4.74 9.15 -11.76
CA LEU A 298 -5.67 9.78 -12.69
C LEU A 298 -5.21 11.19 -13.11
N LYS A 299 -4.74 12.01 -12.17
CA LYS A 299 -4.18 13.35 -12.46
C LYS A 299 -2.93 13.24 -13.35
N ALA A 300 -2.06 12.27 -13.10
CA ALA A 300 -0.90 11.99 -13.95
C ALA A 300 -1.31 11.63 -15.39
N ALA A 301 -2.31 10.76 -15.56
CA ALA A 301 -2.83 10.41 -16.88
C ALA A 301 -3.49 11.62 -17.57
N ASN A 302 -4.19 12.48 -16.82
CA ASN A 302 -4.76 13.71 -17.33
C ASN A 302 -3.68 14.71 -17.81
N ALA A 303 -2.58 14.84 -17.07
CA ALA A 303 -1.44 15.67 -17.48
C ALA A 303 -0.80 15.19 -18.80
N ASN A 304 -0.68 13.88 -19.00
CA ASN A 304 -0.14 13.30 -20.23
C ASN A 304 -0.96 13.66 -21.49
N ILE A 305 -2.27 13.92 -21.36
CA ILE A 305 -3.10 14.43 -22.48
C ILE A 305 -2.58 15.80 -22.95
N GLY A 306 -2.11 16.65 -22.05
CA GLY A 306 -1.50 17.94 -22.39
C GLY A 306 -0.25 17.77 -23.26
N ALA A 307 0.62 16.82 -22.91
CA ALA A 307 1.81 16.51 -23.70
C ALA A 307 1.44 15.97 -25.10
N ALA A 308 0.45 15.08 -25.18
CA ALA A 308 -0.02 14.54 -26.46
C ALA A 308 -0.71 15.61 -27.34
N ARG A 309 -1.44 16.56 -26.75
CA ARG A 309 -2.01 17.71 -27.47
C ARG A 309 -0.92 18.65 -27.97
N ALA A 310 0.09 18.93 -27.16
CA ALA A 310 1.19 19.81 -27.52
C ALA A 310 2.01 19.27 -28.71
N ALA A 311 2.05 17.96 -28.93
CA ALA A 311 2.73 17.36 -30.09
C ALA A 311 2.10 17.74 -31.47
N PHE A 312 0.87 18.26 -31.50
CA PHE A 312 0.26 18.82 -32.71
C PHE A 312 0.71 20.26 -33.03
N PHE A 313 1.34 20.93 -32.07
CA PHE A 313 1.79 22.31 -32.20
C PHE A 313 3.26 22.36 -32.65
N PRO A 314 3.74 23.52 -33.16
CA PRO A 314 5.14 23.68 -33.53
C PRO A 314 6.07 23.40 -32.34
N SER A 315 7.04 22.51 -32.51
CA SER A 315 8.15 22.37 -31.58
C SER A 315 9.26 23.33 -31.96
N ILE A 316 9.78 24.07 -30.98
CA ILE A 316 10.85 25.06 -31.17
C ILE A 316 12.09 24.53 -30.47
N SER A 317 13.12 24.19 -31.22
CA SER A 317 14.41 23.78 -30.67
C SER A 317 15.46 24.86 -30.90
N LEU A 318 16.40 24.99 -29.96
CA LEU A 318 17.50 25.94 -30.02
C LEU A 318 18.83 25.20 -29.84
N THR A 319 19.70 25.33 -30.85
CA THR A 319 21.12 25.00 -30.72
C THR A 319 21.90 26.30 -30.68
N ALA A 320 22.62 26.53 -29.58
CA ALA A 320 23.43 27.74 -29.42
C ALA A 320 24.73 27.40 -28.69
N ASN A 321 25.87 27.77 -29.27
CA ASN A 321 27.17 27.53 -28.66
C ASN A 321 28.19 28.61 -29.05
N ALA A 322 29.26 28.70 -28.26
CA ALA A 322 30.38 29.58 -28.53
C ALA A 322 31.68 28.87 -28.15
N GLY A 323 32.77 29.20 -28.83
CA GLY A 323 34.08 28.60 -28.55
C GLY A 323 35.08 28.88 -29.64
N THR A 324 35.78 27.83 -30.07
CA THR A 324 36.86 27.94 -31.06
C THR A 324 36.70 26.96 -32.20
N LEU A 325 37.17 27.35 -33.38
CA LEU A 325 37.18 26.56 -34.60
C LEU A 325 38.49 26.73 -35.35
N SER A 326 39.10 25.62 -35.79
CA SER A 326 40.37 25.66 -36.51
C SER A 326 40.48 24.52 -37.54
N PRO A 327 41.17 24.72 -38.67
CA PRO A 327 41.46 23.65 -39.62
C PRO A 327 42.45 22.61 -39.08
N ASP A 328 43.21 22.92 -38.04
CA ASP A 328 44.17 22.03 -37.38
C ASP A 328 44.08 22.11 -35.85
N MET A 329 44.47 21.06 -35.14
CA MET A 329 44.42 21.03 -33.66
C MET A 329 45.33 22.07 -33.01
N GLY A 330 46.45 22.43 -33.63
CA GLY A 330 47.43 23.37 -33.07
C GLY A 330 46.94 24.82 -33.06
N GLY A 331 45.99 25.16 -33.94
CA GLY A 331 45.36 26.47 -34.03
C GLY A 331 44.13 26.67 -33.14
N LEU A 332 43.64 25.62 -32.47
CA LEU A 332 42.32 25.63 -31.83
C LEU A 332 42.18 26.74 -30.77
N PHE A 333 43.17 26.95 -29.91
CA PHE A 333 43.12 27.96 -28.85
C PHE A 333 44.01 29.18 -29.12
N LYS A 334 44.36 29.46 -30.40
CA LYS A 334 45.13 30.66 -30.78
C LYS A 334 44.22 31.87 -30.95
N GLY A 335 44.79 33.08 -30.87
CA GLY A 335 44.05 34.31 -31.16
C GLY A 335 43.44 34.29 -32.56
N GLY A 336 42.17 34.68 -32.68
CA GLY A 336 41.43 34.70 -33.95
C GLY A 336 40.67 33.41 -34.30
N SER A 337 40.73 32.34 -33.49
CA SER A 337 39.97 31.10 -33.72
C SER A 337 38.53 31.13 -33.20
N GLY A 338 38.05 32.26 -32.68
CA GLY A 338 36.74 32.40 -32.05
C GLY A 338 35.58 32.08 -33.01
N THR A 339 34.59 31.36 -32.52
CA THR A 339 33.37 31.01 -33.26
C THR A 339 32.14 31.02 -32.36
N TRP A 340 30.97 31.14 -32.98
CA TRP A 340 29.68 30.99 -32.32
C TRP A 340 28.64 30.45 -33.31
N LEU A 341 27.62 29.80 -32.77
CA LEU A 341 26.47 29.29 -33.49
C LEU A 341 25.20 29.70 -32.76
N PHE A 342 24.22 30.23 -33.49
CA PHE A 342 22.85 30.41 -33.02
C PHE A 342 21.91 29.87 -34.10
N GLN A 343 21.31 28.71 -33.84
CA GLN A 343 20.52 27.95 -34.80
C GLN A 343 19.19 27.53 -34.14
N PRO A 344 18.19 28.43 -34.13
CA PRO A 344 16.82 28.07 -33.79
C PRO A 344 16.20 27.28 -34.94
N GLN A 345 15.37 26.29 -34.60
CA GLN A 345 14.62 25.47 -35.54
C GLN A 345 13.18 25.34 -35.06
N ILE A 346 12.24 25.51 -35.98
CA ILE A 346 10.81 25.30 -35.74
C ILE A 346 10.37 24.13 -36.60
N ASN A 347 9.74 23.12 -35.99
CA ASN A 347 9.20 21.96 -36.67
C ASN A 347 7.70 21.84 -36.40
N LEU A 348 6.90 21.82 -37.46
CA LEU A 348 5.45 21.63 -37.39
C LEU A 348 5.06 20.41 -38.24
N PRO A 349 4.63 19.29 -37.62
CA PRO A 349 4.16 18.13 -38.35
C PRO A 349 2.89 18.46 -39.16
N ILE A 350 2.93 18.28 -40.48
CA ILE A 350 1.76 18.46 -41.36
C ILE A 350 1.05 17.13 -41.64
N PHE A 351 1.82 16.07 -41.91
CA PHE A 351 1.30 14.73 -42.18
C PHE A 351 2.16 13.67 -41.47
N ASN A 352 1.50 12.74 -40.78
CA ASN A 352 2.13 11.69 -39.97
C ASN A 352 1.31 10.38 -39.98
N ALA A 353 0.51 10.18 -41.04
CA ALA A 353 -0.38 9.02 -41.20
C ALA A 353 -1.29 8.73 -39.98
N GLY A 354 -1.66 9.75 -39.20
CA GLY A 354 -2.54 9.62 -38.03
C GLY A 354 -1.83 9.29 -36.72
N SER A 355 -0.49 9.18 -36.70
CA SER A 355 0.29 8.81 -35.51
C SER A 355 0.03 9.73 -34.30
N LEU A 356 -0.05 11.05 -34.51
CA LEU A 356 -0.34 11.99 -33.42
C LEU A 356 -1.76 11.86 -32.89
N ARG A 357 -2.74 11.59 -33.77
CA ARG A 357 -4.14 11.33 -33.36
C ARG A 357 -4.22 10.06 -32.54
N ALA A 358 -3.60 8.97 -32.99
CA ALA A 358 -3.52 7.72 -32.23
C ALA A 358 -2.84 7.92 -30.86
N SER A 359 -1.77 8.71 -30.77
CA SER A 359 -1.07 8.99 -29.50
C SER A 359 -1.92 9.81 -28.52
N LEU A 360 -2.70 10.77 -29.04
CA LEU A 360 -3.68 11.52 -28.26
C LEU A 360 -4.83 10.62 -27.78
N ASP A 361 -5.35 9.77 -28.67
CA ASP A 361 -6.42 8.84 -28.32
C ASP A 361 -5.95 7.83 -27.28
N TYR A 362 -4.71 7.31 -27.39
CA TYR A 362 -4.08 6.50 -26.35
C TYR A 362 -4.04 7.24 -25.00
N SER A 363 -3.64 8.51 -24.99
CA SER A 363 -3.55 9.30 -23.75
C SER A 363 -4.93 9.54 -23.12
N LYS A 364 -5.97 9.76 -23.94
CA LYS A 364 -7.37 9.84 -23.46
C LYS A 364 -7.84 8.51 -22.88
N ILE A 365 -7.60 7.40 -23.59
CA ILE A 365 -7.96 6.06 -23.12
C ILE A 365 -7.26 5.73 -21.81
N GLN A 366 -5.99 6.12 -21.64
CA GLN A 366 -5.29 5.93 -20.36
C GLN A 366 -5.91 6.74 -19.22
N LYS A 367 -6.40 7.96 -19.48
CA LYS A 367 -7.19 8.69 -18.49
C LYS A 367 -8.46 7.93 -18.13
N ASP A 368 -9.22 7.44 -19.12
CA ASP A 368 -10.47 6.71 -18.89
C ASP A 368 -10.23 5.40 -18.12
N ILE A 369 -9.13 4.69 -18.40
CA ILE A 369 -8.70 3.52 -17.61
C ILE A 369 -8.46 3.92 -16.15
N ASN A 370 -7.82 5.06 -15.89
CA ASN A 370 -7.58 5.51 -14.52
C ASN A 370 -8.86 6.04 -13.83
N VAL A 371 -9.85 6.55 -14.57
CA VAL A 371 -11.19 6.83 -14.02
C VAL A 371 -11.82 5.54 -13.52
N ALA A 372 -11.85 4.50 -14.36
CA ALA A 372 -12.41 3.20 -13.96
C ALA A 372 -11.66 2.55 -12.79
N LYS A 373 -10.32 2.71 -12.72
CA LYS A 373 -9.52 2.25 -11.56
C LYS A 373 -9.89 3.01 -10.30
N TYR A 374 -9.99 4.34 -10.35
CA TYR A 374 -10.39 5.18 -9.22
C TYR A 374 -11.78 4.80 -8.71
N GLU A 375 -12.75 4.66 -9.60
CA GLU A 375 -14.11 4.19 -9.31
C GLU A 375 -14.11 2.81 -8.63
N LYS A 376 -13.32 1.86 -9.17
CA LYS A 376 -13.18 0.52 -8.58
C LYS A 376 -12.56 0.58 -7.18
N THR A 377 -11.54 1.39 -6.95
CA THR A 377 -10.93 1.55 -5.63
C THR A 377 -11.95 2.07 -4.60
N ILE A 378 -12.81 3.01 -5.00
CA ILE A 378 -13.91 3.49 -4.14
C ILE A 378 -14.91 2.36 -3.83
N GLN A 379 -15.31 1.58 -4.84
CA GLN A 379 -16.24 0.46 -4.66
C GLN A 379 -15.67 -0.62 -3.74
N THR A 380 -14.39 -0.98 -3.92
CA THR A 380 -13.70 -1.93 -3.04
C THR A 380 -13.61 -1.38 -1.62
N ALA A 381 -13.28 -0.10 -1.45
CA ALA A 381 -13.23 0.51 -0.13
C ALA A 381 -14.61 0.51 0.57
N PHE A 382 -15.67 0.80 -0.17
CA PHE A 382 -17.04 0.74 0.34
C PHE A 382 -17.44 -0.69 0.76
N GLN A 383 -17.09 -1.69 -0.06
CA GLN A 383 -17.34 -3.10 0.26
C GLN A 383 -16.60 -3.53 1.53
N GLU A 384 -15.30 -3.26 1.63
CA GLU A 384 -14.48 -3.65 2.79
C GLU A 384 -15.00 -3.04 4.11
N VAL A 385 -15.42 -1.77 4.10
CA VAL A 385 -16.02 -1.15 5.28
C VAL A 385 -17.38 -1.76 5.59
N SER A 386 -18.22 -1.98 4.58
CA SER A 386 -19.55 -2.59 4.76
C SER A 386 -19.45 -4.00 5.36
N ASP A 387 -18.53 -4.83 4.84
CA ASP A 387 -18.27 -6.18 5.35
C ASP A 387 -17.78 -6.13 6.81
N GLY A 388 -16.90 -5.18 7.15
CA GLY A 388 -16.43 -4.97 8.51
C GLY A 388 -17.54 -4.55 9.48
N LEU A 389 -18.45 -3.66 9.05
CA LEU A 389 -19.60 -3.24 9.87
C LEU A 389 -20.61 -4.36 10.09
N ALA A 390 -20.84 -5.18 9.07
CA ALA A 390 -21.66 -6.38 9.19
C ALA A 390 -21.05 -7.37 10.21
N ALA A 391 -19.74 -7.61 10.08
CA ALA A 391 -18.99 -8.47 10.98
C ALA A 391 -19.03 -7.97 12.43
N ARG A 392 -18.82 -6.67 12.68
CA ARG A 392 -18.85 -6.07 14.02
C ARG A 392 -20.13 -6.44 14.78
N LYS A 393 -21.29 -6.19 14.16
CA LYS A 393 -22.60 -6.42 14.78
C LYS A 393 -22.87 -7.93 14.95
N THR A 394 -22.64 -8.72 13.90
CA THR A 394 -22.96 -10.16 13.93
C THR A 394 -22.05 -10.96 14.88
N PHE A 395 -20.76 -10.61 14.99
CA PHE A 395 -19.87 -11.30 15.91
C PHE A 395 -20.16 -11.01 17.39
N GLU A 396 -20.74 -9.85 17.72
CA GLU A 396 -21.16 -9.56 19.09
C GLU A 396 -22.20 -10.58 19.57
N GLU A 397 -23.22 -10.84 18.76
CA GLU A 397 -24.29 -11.81 19.04
C GLU A 397 -23.77 -13.25 18.99
N GLN A 398 -22.97 -13.59 17.98
CA GLN A 398 -22.39 -14.93 17.83
C GLN A 398 -21.49 -15.30 19.02
N LEU A 399 -20.63 -14.39 19.48
CA LEU A 399 -19.75 -14.66 20.62
C LEU A 399 -20.53 -14.83 21.91
N GLN A 400 -21.62 -14.09 22.11
CA GLN A 400 -22.47 -14.28 23.27
C GLN A 400 -23.11 -15.66 23.25
N ALA A 401 -23.74 -16.05 22.13
CA ALA A 401 -24.34 -17.37 21.98
C ALA A 401 -23.31 -18.51 22.14
N GLN A 402 -22.09 -18.33 21.61
CA GLN A 402 -21.03 -19.33 21.72
C GLN A 402 -20.51 -19.47 23.17
N ARG A 403 -20.45 -18.38 23.95
CA ARG A 403 -20.14 -18.43 25.39
C ARG A 403 -21.21 -19.20 26.16
N ASP A 404 -22.48 -18.94 25.87
CA ASP A 404 -23.60 -19.63 26.50
C ASP A 404 -23.60 -21.13 26.16
N LEU A 405 -23.24 -21.48 24.90
CA LEU A 405 -23.06 -22.87 24.48
C LEU A 405 -21.91 -23.57 25.22
N VAL A 406 -20.79 -22.87 25.46
CA VAL A 406 -19.67 -23.40 26.26
C VAL A 406 -20.12 -23.65 27.70
N ALA A 407 -20.83 -22.69 28.32
CA ALA A 407 -21.35 -22.83 29.67
C ALA A 407 -22.32 -24.02 29.79
N ALA A 408 -23.26 -24.14 28.86
CA ALA A 408 -24.22 -25.25 28.82
C ALA A 408 -23.52 -26.61 28.64
N ASN A 409 -22.53 -26.71 27.76
CA ASN A 409 -21.74 -27.93 27.58
C ASN A 409 -20.88 -28.26 28.79
N GLN A 410 -20.38 -27.26 29.51
CA GLN A 410 -19.62 -27.46 30.75
C GLN A 410 -20.49 -28.11 31.83
N ASP A 411 -21.75 -27.66 31.94
CA ASP A 411 -22.73 -28.26 32.85
C ASP A 411 -23.13 -29.67 32.42
N TYR A 412 -23.40 -29.88 31.13
CA TYR A 412 -23.69 -31.20 30.56
C TYR A 412 -22.55 -32.20 30.83
N TYR A 413 -21.31 -31.79 30.58
CA TYR A 413 -20.11 -32.58 30.88
C TYR A 413 -20.05 -33.00 32.35
N ARG A 414 -20.24 -32.06 33.28
CA ARG A 414 -20.19 -32.33 34.72
C ARG A 414 -21.26 -33.33 35.17
N LEU A 415 -22.46 -33.25 34.60
CA LEU A 415 -23.57 -34.15 34.91
C LEU A 415 -23.35 -35.54 34.31
N ALA A 416 -22.95 -35.61 33.05
CA ALA A 416 -22.67 -36.87 32.35
C ALA A 416 -21.50 -37.62 33.02
N GLU A 417 -20.45 -36.91 33.43
CA GLU A 417 -19.32 -37.49 34.17
C GLU A 417 -19.79 -38.15 35.48
N ARG A 418 -20.60 -37.45 36.27
CA ARG A 418 -21.10 -37.99 37.54
C ARG A 418 -21.95 -39.24 37.31
N ARG A 419 -22.88 -39.21 36.34
CA ARG A 419 -23.76 -40.35 36.02
C ARG A 419 -22.99 -41.57 35.52
N TYR A 420 -21.95 -41.36 34.71
CA TYR A 420 -21.06 -42.42 34.27
C TYR A 420 -20.28 -43.03 35.45
N ARG A 421 -19.67 -42.20 36.31
CA ARG A 421 -18.88 -42.67 37.46
C ARG A 421 -19.70 -43.47 38.49
N ILE A 422 -21.00 -43.21 38.62
CA ILE A 422 -21.91 -43.96 39.50
C ILE A 422 -22.64 -45.11 38.78
N GLY A 423 -22.33 -45.38 37.51
CA GLY A 423 -22.85 -46.52 36.76
C GLY A 423 -24.31 -46.42 36.32
N ILE A 424 -24.89 -45.22 36.31
CA ILE A 424 -26.31 -45.00 35.94
C ILE A 424 -26.49 -44.80 34.42
N ASP A 425 -25.44 -44.41 33.70
CA ASP A 425 -25.50 -44.12 32.26
C ASP A 425 -24.26 -44.68 31.54
N SER A 426 -24.37 -44.84 30.22
CA SER A 426 -23.31 -45.38 29.36
C SER A 426 -22.13 -44.40 29.19
N ASN A 427 -20.95 -44.93 28.86
CA ASN A 427 -19.77 -44.12 28.54
C ASN A 427 -19.97 -43.23 27.31
N LEU A 428 -20.88 -43.61 26.40
CA LEU A 428 -21.17 -42.86 25.19
C LEU A 428 -21.67 -41.44 25.51
N THR A 429 -22.59 -41.31 26.49
CA THR A 429 -23.14 -40.01 26.92
C THR A 429 -22.04 -39.10 27.48
N PHE A 430 -21.12 -39.68 28.26
CA PHE A 430 -19.99 -38.94 28.81
C PHE A 430 -18.98 -38.50 27.75
N LEU A 431 -18.65 -39.40 26.82
CA LEU A 431 -17.74 -39.10 25.71
C LEU A 431 -18.34 -38.05 24.76
N ASP A 432 -19.64 -38.11 24.50
CA ASP A 432 -20.36 -37.10 23.73
C ASP A 432 -20.26 -35.71 24.40
N ALA A 433 -20.52 -35.65 25.71
CA ALA A 433 -20.41 -34.40 26.47
C ALA A 433 -18.98 -33.81 26.45
N GLN A 434 -17.96 -34.66 26.56
CA GLN A 434 -16.55 -34.26 26.40
C GLN A 434 -16.27 -33.64 25.03
N ARG A 435 -16.69 -34.32 23.96
CA ARG A 435 -16.45 -33.88 22.58
C ARG A 435 -17.18 -32.58 22.27
N ASN A 436 -18.43 -32.44 22.73
CA ASN A 436 -19.23 -31.23 22.53
C ASN A 436 -18.62 -30.03 23.27
N LEU A 437 -18.15 -30.21 24.52
CA LEU A 437 -17.46 -29.16 25.25
C LEU A 437 -16.15 -28.74 24.56
N PHE A 438 -15.31 -29.71 24.19
CA PHE A 438 -14.03 -29.40 23.53
C PHE A 438 -14.23 -28.74 22.16
N SER A 439 -15.24 -29.15 21.39
CA SER A 439 -15.60 -28.50 20.13
C SER A 439 -16.08 -27.07 20.36
N ALA A 440 -16.97 -26.86 21.34
CA ALA A 440 -17.51 -25.53 21.63
C ALA A 440 -16.41 -24.55 22.11
N GLN A 441 -15.45 -25.01 22.90
CA GLN A 441 -14.31 -24.20 23.34
C GLN A 441 -13.37 -23.82 22.19
N GLN A 442 -13.10 -24.75 21.25
CA GLN A 442 -12.33 -24.43 20.04
C GLN A 442 -13.04 -23.41 19.16
N SER A 443 -14.35 -23.59 18.94
CA SER A 443 -15.17 -22.63 18.19
C SER A 443 -15.17 -21.24 18.83
N LEU A 444 -15.25 -21.15 20.16
CA LEU A 444 -15.17 -19.85 20.85
C LEU A 444 -13.86 -19.10 20.56
N ILE A 445 -12.73 -19.81 20.57
CA ILE A 445 -11.41 -19.21 20.26
C ILE A 445 -11.37 -18.76 18.79
N SER A 446 -11.85 -19.59 17.87
CA SER A 446 -11.90 -19.28 16.43
C SER A 446 -12.82 -18.09 16.11
N ASP A 447 -13.99 -18.03 16.76
CA ASP A 447 -14.94 -16.92 16.60
C ASP A 447 -14.35 -15.62 17.14
N ARG A 448 -13.66 -15.67 18.28
CA ARG A 448 -12.98 -14.50 18.85
C ARG A 448 -11.86 -14.01 17.95
N LEU A 449 -11.05 -14.90 17.38
CA LEU A 449 -10.03 -14.53 16.38
C LEU A 449 -10.67 -13.86 15.15
N SER A 450 -11.77 -14.42 14.66
CA SER A 450 -12.47 -13.91 13.46
C SER A 450 -13.02 -12.51 13.71
N GLN A 451 -13.64 -12.27 14.87
CA GLN A 451 -14.07 -10.93 15.27
C GLN A 451 -12.90 -9.94 15.33
N LEU A 452 -11.82 -10.27 16.03
CA LEU A 452 -10.66 -9.38 16.17
C LEU A 452 -10.07 -9.04 14.80
N THR A 453 -9.96 -10.03 13.91
CA THR A 453 -9.48 -9.84 12.54
C THR A 453 -10.40 -8.91 11.74
N SER A 454 -11.71 -9.06 11.87
CA SER A 454 -12.68 -8.17 11.23
C SER A 454 -12.57 -6.73 11.72
N GLU A 455 -12.39 -6.51 13.02
CA GLU A 455 -12.20 -5.17 13.60
C GLU A 455 -10.88 -4.52 13.15
N VAL A 456 -9.79 -5.30 13.10
CA VAL A 456 -8.50 -4.85 12.56
C VAL A 456 -8.65 -4.42 11.09
N ASN A 457 -9.33 -5.24 10.29
CA ASN A 457 -9.52 -4.97 8.88
C ASN A 457 -10.46 -3.77 8.65
N LEU A 458 -11.48 -3.59 9.50
CA LEU A 458 -12.34 -2.41 9.49
C LEU A 458 -11.54 -1.14 9.81
N TYR A 459 -10.68 -1.16 10.84
CA TYR A 459 -9.79 -0.04 11.15
C TYR A 459 -8.88 0.32 9.96
N LYS A 460 -8.29 -0.69 9.30
CA LYS A 460 -7.53 -0.50 8.05
C LYS A 460 -8.38 0.08 6.93
N ALA A 461 -9.58 -0.47 6.70
CA ALA A 461 -10.47 -0.07 5.60
C ALA A 461 -10.96 1.38 5.73
N LEU A 462 -11.04 1.89 6.96
CA LEU A 462 -11.35 3.29 7.27
C LEU A 462 -10.13 4.22 7.19
N GLY A 463 -8.95 3.71 6.80
CA GLY A 463 -7.71 4.49 6.67
C GLY A 463 -6.91 4.63 7.98
N GLY A 464 -7.21 3.84 9.00
CA GLY A 464 -6.47 3.81 10.27
C GLY A 464 -5.09 3.16 10.15
N GLY A 465 -4.17 3.48 11.06
CA GLY A 465 -2.83 2.86 11.15
C GLY A 465 -1.67 3.72 10.62
N TRP A 466 -1.98 4.91 10.09
CA TRP A 466 -0.95 5.86 9.65
C TRP A 466 -0.29 6.60 10.83
N TYR A 467 -1.10 7.13 11.75
CA TYR A 467 -0.60 7.84 12.92
C TYR A 467 -0.28 6.87 14.06
N GLU A 468 0.80 7.14 14.79
CA GLU A 468 1.15 6.40 16.00
C GLU A 468 0.26 6.82 17.17
N ARG A 469 -0.06 8.12 17.26
CA ARG A 469 -0.92 8.67 18.32
C ARG A 469 -2.02 9.54 17.73
N THR A 470 -3.22 9.45 18.30
CA THR A 470 -4.34 10.35 18.00
C THR A 470 -3.92 11.81 18.20
N GLY A 471 -4.26 12.68 17.24
CA GLY A 471 -3.93 14.11 17.26
C GLY A 471 -2.59 14.48 16.61
N GLN A 472 -1.79 13.51 16.12
CA GLN A 472 -0.57 13.81 15.34
C GLN A 472 -0.87 14.59 14.03
N ALA A 473 -2.05 14.40 13.44
CA ALA A 473 -2.50 15.17 12.28
C ALA A 473 -2.50 16.69 12.54
N ASN A 474 -3.00 17.13 13.69
CA ASN A 474 -3.08 18.54 14.08
C ASN A 474 -1.70 19.15 14.37
N GLN A 475 -0.74 18.34 14.83
CA GLN A 475 0.65 18.77 15.04
C GLN A 475 1.43 18.90 13.73
N GLN A 476 1.17 18.04 12.75
CA GLN A 476 1.80 18.14 11.42
C GLN A 476 1.23 19.30 10.60
N ALA A 477 -0.09 19.53 10.67
CA ALA A 477 -0.74 20.67 10.00
C ALA A 477 -0.25 22.03 10.55
N SER A 478 0.01 22.13 11.86
CA SER A 478 0.54 23.36 12.48
C SER A 478 2.03 23.62 12.18
N MET A 479 2.81 22.59 11.82
CA MET A 479 4.20 22.75 11.38
C MET A 479 4.35 23.08 9.89
N GLN A 480 3.33 22.78 9.06
CA GLN A 480 3.34 23.06 7.61
C GLN A 480 2.68 24.40 7.23
N ALA A 481 2.08 25.11 8.17
CA ALA A 481 1.63 26.48 7.94
C ALA A 481 2.86 27.38 7.71
N PRO A 482 2.98 28.07 6.55
CA PRO A 482 4.03 29.05 6.38
C PRO A 482 3.85 30.14 7.45
N LYS A 483 4.91 30.42 8.22
CA LYS A 483 5.00 31.71 8.91
C LYS A 483 4.89 32.76 7.80
N GLY A 484 3.85 33.58 7.89
CA GLY A 484 3.43 34.51 6.84
C GLY A 484 4.47 35.53 6.42
#